data_AF-A0A165A2U4-F1
#
_entry.id   AF-A0A165A2U4-F1
#
_cell.length_a   1.000
_cell.length_b   1.000
_cell.length_c   1.000
_cell.angle_alpha   90.00
_cell.angle_beta   90.00
_cell.angle_gamma   90.00
#
_symmetry.space_group_name_H-M   'P 1'
#
loop_
_entity.id
_entity.type
_entity.pdbx_description
1 polymer ?
#
loop_
_entity_poly.entity_id
_entity_poly.type
_entity_poly.pdbx_seq_one_letter_code
_entity_poly.pdbx_strand_id
1 'polypeptide(L)'
;MSQVAATTEGLVAAYIGLLSLATFSIYTGSWSSLAKPPKVHGQKPNVDDDEDDQDNDEFDDRLSAADAYIFPIIGSVVLLGFYFLIKYFGTEIINYILGLYFTVAGIGSVWKSSLTILRYCMGTRWKAFSRYSFVLMKDSKNLSKVSFRIPSIVLFPVSAVPSAMYFWSTEAKKPALLTDILAMSFAHNALSLLRLDGFWTGCILLSGLFIYDIWWVFGTEVMVKVAVGLDAPMKILWPKSPYLSSDAGFAMLGLGDIVIPGTFVALALRYDLSRSGHRDYRRPFSKPYFTVAVVAYVVGLSTTMGVMHFFKAAQPALLPACIFSFIVTASIRGELKQAFEWTDSSSSLTITKSDEADSKDHEQPRSEGHADGVVKATAVESDKDSSVSRKEK
;
A
#
# COMPACT_ATOMS: atom_id res chain seq x y z
N MET A 1 -0.40 32.55 -32.86
CA MET A 1 -0.65 32.50 -31.41
C MET A 1 0.68 32.31 -30.73
N SER A 2 1.15 33.35 -30.03
CA SER A 2 2.42 33.35 -29.30
C SER A 2 2.33 32.38 -28.13
N GLN A 3 3.10 31.28 -28.15
CA GLN A 3 3.35 30.49 -26.94
C GLN A 3 4.00 31.43 -25.92
N VAL A 4 3.23 31.87 -24.92
CA VAL A 4 3.81 32.55 -23.76
C VAL A 4 4.66 31.50 -23.05
N ALA A 5 5.98 31.61 -23.20
CA ALA A 5 6.92 30.76 -22.49
C ALA A 5 6.57 30.83 -21.00
N ALA A 6 6.41 29.67 -20.37
CA ALA A 6 6.17 29.61 -18.93
C ALA A 6 7.23 30.44 -18.22
N THR A 7 6.80 31.43 -17.43
CA THR A 7 7.69 32.20 -16.57
C THR A 7 8.47 31.23 -15.69
N THR A 8 9.78 31.43 -15.54
CA THR A 8 10.65 30.61 -14.66
C THR A 8 10.05 30.44 -13.26
N GLU A 9 9.40 31.48 -12.73
CA GLU A 9 8.68 31.45 -11.45
C GLU A 9 7.54 30.43 -11.42
N GLY A 10 6.70 30.41 -12.46
CA GLY A 10 5.59 29.45 -12.60
C GLY A 10 6.07 28.01 -12.73
N LEU A 11 7.20 27.80 -13.40
CA LEU A 11 7.80 26.48 -13.54
C LEU A 11 8.39 25.97 -12.21
N VAL A 12 9.06 26.84 -11.45
CA VAL A 12 9.54 26.51 -10.10
C VAL A 12 8.38 26.24 -9.15
N ALA A 13 7.32 27.04 -9.19
CA ALA A 13 6.11 26.80 -8.41
C ALA A 13 5.49 25.43 -8.76
N ALA A 14 5.52 25.04 -10.03
CA ALA A 14 5.05 23.73 -10.46
C ALA A 14 5.89 22.57 -9.92
N TYR A 15 7.21 22.70 -9.91
CA TYR A 15 8.10 21.70 -9.31
C TYR A 15 7.92 21.58 -7.80
N ILE A 16 7.76 22.70 -7.10
CA ILE A 16 7.47 22.68 -5.65
C ILE A 16 6.11 22.01 -5.39
N GLY A 17 5.09 22.34 -6.18
CA GLY A 17 3.77 21.70 -6.11
C GLY A 17 3.85 20.19 -6.27
N LEU A 18 4.50 19.71 -7.34
CA LEU A 18 4.70 18.28 -7.59
C LEU A 18 5.49 17.58 -6.47
N LEU A 19 6.59 18.19 -6.01
CA LEU A 19 7.39 17.66 -4.91
C LEU A 19 6.57 17.56 -3.61
N SER A 20 5.73 18.55 -3.33
CA SER A 20 4.88 18.55 -2.14
C SER A 20 3.82 17.44 -2.18
N LEU A 21 3.14 17.26 -3.32
CA LEU A 21 2.15 16.20 -3.51
C LEU A 21 2.79 14.81 -3.43
N ALA A 22 3.93 14.62 -4.09
CA ALA A 22 4.67 13.36 -4.07
C ALA A 22 5.13 13.00 -2.65
N THR A 23 5.73 13.96 -1.94
CA THR A 23 6.20 13.74 -0.57
C THR A 23 5.05 13.48 0.39
N PHE A 24 3.93 14.20 0.25
CA PHE A 24 2.71 13.96 1.03
C PHE A 24 2.16 12.55 0.79
N SER A 25 2.11 12.11 -0.46
CA SER A 25 1.69 10.75 -0.81
C SER A 25 2.59 9.68 -0.20
N ILE A 26 3.92 9.87 -0.28
CA ILE A 26 4.89 8.93 0.32
C ILE A 26 4.74 8.91 1.84
N TYR A 27 4.61 10.07 2.48
CA TYR A 27 4.47 10.16 3.94
C TYR A 27 3.22 9.42 4.43
N THR A 28 2.07 9.72 3.83
CA THR A 28 0.79 9.10 4.21
C THR A 28 0.76 7.61 3.87
N GLY A 29 1.28 7.21 2.70
CA GLY A 29 1.39 5.81 2.29
C GLY A 29 2.33 5.00 3.19
N SER A 30 3.48 5.58 3.58
CA SER A 30 4.42 4.94 4.50
C SER A 30 3.77 4.68 5.86
N TRP A 31 2.96 5.61 6.36
CA TRP A 31 2.27 5.45 7.65
C TRP A 31 1.16 4.41 7.55
N SER A 32 0.46 4.37 6.42
CA SER A 32 -0.53 3.33 6.14
C SER A 32 0.11 1.95 5.97
N SER A 33 1.38 1.88 5.59
CA SER A 33 2.15 0.63 5.44
C SER A 33 2.62 0.05 6.79
N LEU A 34 2.38 0.71 7.93
CA LEU A 34 2.71 0.15 9.24
C LEU A 34 1.68 -0.90 9.67
N ALA A 35 2.16 -2.08 10.09
CA ALA A 35 1.30 -3.12 10.62
C ALA A 35 0.68 -2.66 11.95
N LYS A 36 -0.57 -3.08 12.22
CA LYS A 36 -1.21 -2.79 13.51
C LYS A 36 -0.45 -3.48 14.65
N PRO A 37 -0.35 -2.84 15.83
CA PRO A 37 0.29 -3.46 16.98
C PRO A 37 -0.41 -4.79 17.33
N PRO A 38 0.34 -5.86 17.65
CA PRO A 38 -0.26 -7.09 18.12
C PRO A 38 -0.95 -6.84 19.46
N LYS A 39 -2.14 -7.43 19.62
CA LYS A 39 -2.93 -7.32 20.84
C LYS A 39 -2.19 -7.99 22.00
N VAL A 40 -2.08 -7.28 23.12
CA VAL A 40 -1.49 -7.82 24.34
C VAL A 40 -2.40 -8.94 24.87
N HIS A 41 -1.85 -10.13 25.06
CA HIS A 41 -2.57 -11.26 25.65
C HIS A 41 -3.12 -10.85 27.03
N GLY A 42 -4.44 -10.96 27.21
CA GLY A 42 -5.13 -10.65 28.47
C GLY A 42 -6.12 -9.48 28.40
N GLN A 43 -6.14 -8.71 27.31
CA GLN A 43 -7.24 -7.76 27.06
C GLN A 43 -8.42 -8.52 26.44
N LYS A 44 -9.61 -8.48 27.05
CA LYS A 44 -10.83 -9.04 26.43
C LYS A 44 -10.93 -8.47 25.01
N PRO A 45 -11.07 -9.31 23.96
CA PRO A 45 -11.26 -8.80 22.62
C PRO A 45 -12.53 -7.95 22.65
N ASN A 46 -12.39 -6.65 22.40
CA ASN A 46 -13.54 -5.88 21.96
C ASN A 46 -13.85 -6.46 20.58
N VAL A 47 -14.92 -7.25 20.50
CA VAL A 47 -15.47 -7.79 19.25
C VAL A 47 -15.65 -6.67 18.20
N ASP A 48 -15.78 -5.43 18.67
CA ASP A 48 -15.86 -4.23 17.84
C ASP A 48 -14.55 -3.70 17.24
N ASP A 49 -13.37 -4.01 17.80
CA ASP A 49 -12.10 -3.59 17.19
C ASP A 49 -11.56 -4.63 16.19
N ASP A 50 -12.07 -5.86 16.24
CA ASP A 50 -11.43 -7.01 15.57
C ASP A 50 -11.94 -7.25 14.14
N GLU A 51 -13.18 -6.87 13.85
CA GLU A 51 -13.87 -7.26 12.60
C GLU A 51 -13.71 -6.25 11.46
N ASP A 52 -13.67 -4.94 11.74
CA ASP A 52 -13.40 -3.92 10.70
C ASP A 52 -11.91 -3.88 10.29
N ASP A 53 -11.07 -4.55 11.09
CA ASP A 53 -9.63 -4.59 10.97
C ASP A 53 -9.16 -5.83 10.18
N GLN A 54 -9.89 -6.96 10.27
CA GLN A 54 -9.64 -8.17 9.48
C GLN A 54 -9.75 -7.95 7.97
N ASP A 55 -10.69 -7.13 7.50
CA ASP A 55 -10.86 -6.81 6.07
C ASP A 55 -9.65 -6.08 5.45
N ASN A 56 -8.77 -5.47 6.26
CA ASN A 56 -7.53 -4.83 5.79
C ASN A 56 -6.31 -5.76 5.84
N ASP A 57 -6.40 -6.88 6.55
CA ASP A 57 -5.29 -7.83 6.75
C ASP A 57 -5.24 -8.90 5.64
N GLU A 58 -6.28 -9.01 4.79
CA GLU A 58 -6.40 -10.05 3.75
C GLU A 58 -5.57 -9.76 2.47
N PHE A 59 -4.92 -8.60 2.36
CA PHE A 59 -4.07 -8.22 1.21
C PHE A 59 -2.63 -7.84 1.61
N ASP A 60 -2.01 -8.60 2.53
CA ASP A 60 -0.60 -8.39 2.90
C ASP A 60 0.37 -9.20 2.02
N ASP A 61 0.31 -8.97 0.70
CA ASP A 61 1.27 -9.56 -0.24
C ASP A 61 2.61 -8.83 -0.16
N ARG A 62 3.55 -9.46 0.55
CA ARG A 62 4.92 -8.95 0.69
C ARG A 62 5.72 -9.29 -0.56
N LEU A 63 6.40 -8.30 -1.11
CA LEU A 63 7.35 -8.49 -2.21
C LEU A 63 8.62 -9.11 -1.66
N SER A 64 8.92 -10.34 -2.10
CA SER A 64 10.19 -10.98 -1.80
C SER A 64 11.27 -10.64 -2.82
N ALA A 65 12.53 -10.99 -2.52
CA ALA A 65 13.66 -10.80 -3.43
C ALA A 65 13.41 -11.45 -4.80
N ALA A 66 12.78 -12.63 -4.84
CA ALA A 66 12.42 -13.30 -6.09
C ALA A 66 11.44 -12.48 -6.93
N ASP A 67 10.40 -11.92 -6.31
CA ASP A 67 9.40 -11.08 -6.99
C ASP A 67 10.03 -9.78 -7.49
N ALA A 68 10.94 -9.19 -6.70
CA ALA A 68 11.65 -7.98 -7.06
C ALA A 68 12.54 -8.14 -8.30
N TYR A 69 13.20 -9.29 -8.48
CA TYR A 69 13.98 -9.58 -9.69
C TYR A 69 13.11 -9.69 -10.95
N ILE A 70 11.89 -10.21 -10.79
CA ILE A 70 10.97 -10.43 -11.92
C ILE A 70 10.26 -9.12 -12.30
N PHE A 71 10.20 -8.13 -11.40
CA PHE A 71 9.48 -6.87 -11.61
C PHE A 71 9.89 -6.11 -12.90
N PRO A 72 11.18 -5.89 -13.22
CA PRO A 72 11.61 -5.29 -14.49
C PRO A 72 11.22 -6.11 -15.72
N ILE A 73 11.19 -7.45 -15.60
CA ILE A 73 10.86 -8.37 -16.68
C ILE A 73 9.36 -8.28 -16.98
N ILE A 74 8.51 -8.34 -15.94
CA ILE A 74 7.06 -8.15 -16.09
C ILE A 74 6.78 -6.78 -16.69
N GLY A 75 7.41 -5.71 -16.17
CA GLY A 75 7.27 -4.36 -16.73
C GLY A 75 7.63 -4.30 -18.21
N SER A 76 8.67 -5.03 -18.63
CA SER A 76 9.10 -5.11 -20.03
C SER A 76 8.06 -5.80 -20.91
N VAL A 77 7.52 -6.94 -20.46
CA VAL A 77 6.49 -7.69 -21.17
C VAL A 77 5.20 -6.87 -21.27
N VAL A 78 4.78 -6.21 -20.19
CA VAL A 78 3.57 -5.36 -20.16
C VAL A 78 3.71 -4.17 -21.10
N LEU A 79 4.84 -3.46 -21.06
CA LEU A 79 5.08 -2.28 -21.89
C LEU A 79 5.10 -2.67 -23.39
N LEU A 80 5.80 -3.76 -23.72
CA LEU A 80 5.85 -4.28 -25.08
C LEU A 80 4.48 -4.81 -25.54
N GLY A 81 3.70 -5.41 -24.62
CA GLY A 81 2.31 -5.81 -24.85
C GLY A 81 1.43 -4.61 -25.20
N PHE A 82 1.49 -3.52 -24.43
CA PHE A 82 0.79 -2.28 -24.74
C PHE A 82 1.21 -1.67 -26.06
N TYR A 83 2.50 -1.70 -26.38
CA TYR A 83 2.98 -1.21 -27.67
C TYR A 83 2.36 -1.96 -28.85
N PHE A 84 2.31 -3.29 -28.79
CA PHE A 84 1.61 -4.06 -29.82
C PHE A 84 0.11 -3.80 -29.82
N LEU A 85 -0.54 -3.72 -28.66
CA LEU A 85 -1.95 -3.38 -28.59
C LEU A 85 -2.22 -2.05 -29.31
N ILE A 86 -1.46 -0.99 -29.00
CA ILE A 86 -1.61 0.33 -29.63
C ILE A 86 -1.38 0.23 -31.14
N LYS A 87 -0.37 -0.53 -31.57
CA LYS A 87 -0.04 -0.69 -32.98
C LYS A 87 -1.11 -1.44 -33.78
N TYR A 88 -1.78 -2.42 -33.18
CA TYR A 88 -2.77 -3.26 -33.87
C TYR A 88 -4.22 -2.79 -33.71
N PHE A 89 -4.61 -2.30 -32.54
CA PHE A 89 -5.99 -1.95 -32.20
C PHE A 89 -6.25 -0.43 -32.17
N GLY A 90 -5.20 0.38 -32.27
CA GLY A 90 -5.29 1.84 -32.12
C GLY A 90 -5.43 2.29 -30.67
N THR A 91 -5.27 3.59 -30.43
CA THR A 91 -5.30 4.18 -29.08
C THR A 91 -6.72 4.29 -28.52
N GLU A 92 -7.73 4.46 -29.36
CA GLU A 92 -9.12 4.73 -28.94
C GLU A 92 -9.72 3.57 -28.13
N ILE A 93 -9.64 2.35 -28.65
CA ILE A 93 -10.18 1.16 -27.99
C ILE A 93 -9.44 0.91 -26.66
N ILE A 94 -8.13 1.11 -26.66
CA ILE A 94 -7.29 0.89 -25.47
C ILE A 94 -7.60 1.92 -24.40
N ASN A 95 -7.71 3.20 -24.76
CA ASN A 95 -8.07 4.25 -23.83
C ASN A 95 -9.48 4.07 -23.28
N TYR A 96 -10.43 3.55 -24.08
CA TYR A 96 -11.76 3.20 -23.58
C TYR A 96 -11.71 2.06 -22.55
N ILE A 97 -11.01 0.96 -22.85
CA ILE A 97 -10.85 -0.19 -21.93
C ILE A 97 -10.11 0.22 -20.65
N LEU A 98 -9.02 0.96 -20.78
CA LEU A 98 -8.26 1.49 -19.64
C LEU A 98 -9.12 2.47 -18.84
N GLY A 99 -9.89 3.33 -19.51
CA GLY A 99 -10.83 4.23 -18.86
C GLY A 99 -11.83 3.48 -17.99
N LEU A 100 -12.41 2.39 -18.51
CA LEU A 100 -13.32 1.54 -17.74
C LEU A 100 -12.60 0.89 -16.54
N TYR A 101 -11.40 0.33 -16.76
CA TYR A 101 -10.58 -0.27 -15.71
C TYR A 101 -10.26 0.74 -14.59
N PHE A 102 -9.75 1.91 -14.95
CA PHE A 102 -9.40 2.97 -13.99
C PHE A 102 -10.62 3.59 -13.32
N THR A 103 -11.80 3.51 -13.92
CA THR A 103 -13.05 3.92 -13.26
C THR A 103 -13.38 2.98 -12.11
N VAL A 104 -13.39 1.67 -12.37
CA VAL A 104 -13.69 0.65 -11.35
C VAL A 104 -12.62 0.64 -10.27
N ALA A 105 -11.34 0.58 -10.66
CA ALA A 105 -10.22 0.65 -9.73
C ALA A 105 -10.20 1.98 -8.97
N GLY A 106 -10.54 3.08 -9.63
CA GLY A 106 -10.57 4.43 -9.06
C GLY A 106 -11.62 4.56 -7.95
N ILE A 107 -12.83 4.02 -8.15
CA ILE A 107 -13.88 4.01 -7.11
C ILE A 107 -13.33 3.34 -5.84
N GLY A 108 -12.81 2.11 -5.95
CA GLY A 108 -12.25 1.38 -4.80
C GLY A 108 -11.04 2.08 -4.18
N SER A 109 -10.22 2.72 -5.01
CA SER A 109 -9.01 3.39 -4.58
C SER A 109 -9.29 4.68 -3.79
N VAL A 110 -10.16 5.54 -4.34
CA VAL A 110 -10.63 6.78 -3.70
C VAL A 110 -11.42 6.45 -2.44
N TRP A 111 -12.22 5.39 -2.48
CA TRP A 111 -12.96 4.87 -1.34
C TRP A 111 -12.05 4.53 -0.16
N LYS A 112 -11.07 3.65 -0.38
CA LYS A 112 -10.15 3.18 0.67
C LYS A 112 -9.32 4.33 1.23
N SER A 113 -8.73 5.16 0.37
CA SER A 113 -7.92 6.31 0.79
C SER A 113 -8.73 7.36 1.56
N SER A 114 -9.95 7.67 1.11
CA SER A 114 -10.85 8.58 1.82
C SER A 114 -11.28 8.02 3.18
N LEU A 115 -11.49 6.70 3.29
CA LEU A 115 -11.81 6.04 4.55
C LEU A 115 -10.64 6.15 5.54
N THR A 116 -9.41 5.97 5.08
CA THR A 116 -8.20 6.16 5.91
C THR A 116 -8.09 7.59 6.43
N ILE A 117 -8.30 8.59 5.56
CA ILE A 117 -8.29 10.01 5.95
C ILE A 117 -9.40 10.32 6.96
N LEU A 118 -10.60 9.77 6.73
CA LEU A 118 -11.74 9.98 7.60
C LEU A 118 -11.55 9.34 8.98
N ARG A 119 -11.00 8.13 9.03
CA ARG A 119 -10.60 7.46 10.29
C ARG A 119 -9.57 8.27 11.05
N TYR A 120 -8.57 8.80 10.34
CA TYR A 120 -7.54 9.65 10.92
C TYR A 120 -8.14 10.95 11.50
N CYS A 121 -8.99 11.65 10.73
CA CYS A 121 -9.61 12.90 11.13
C CYS A 121 -10.62 12.73 12.28
N MET A 122 -11.44 11.66 12.24
CA MET A 122 -12.44 11.40 13.27
C MET A 122 -11.84 10.84 14.58
N GLY A 123 -10.68 10.17 14.51
CA GLY A 123 -10.03 9.59 15.68
C GLY A 123 -10.97 8.69 16.49
N THR A 124 -11.12 8.97 17.79
CA THR A 124 -12.00 8.22 18.70
C THR A 124 -13.49 8.33 18.33
N ARG A 125 -13.92 9.38 17.61
CA ARG A 125 -15.32 9.58 17.19
C ARG A 125 -15.75 8.59 16.11
N TRP A 126 -14.81 7.98 15.39
CA TRP A 126 -15.10 6.90 14.44
C TRP A 126 -15.84 5.73 15.11
N LYS A 127 -15.57 5.50 16.40
CA LYS A 127 -16.18 4.43 17.20
C LYS A 127 -17.59 4.74 17.72
N ALA A 128 -18.07 5.97 17.55
CA ALA A 128 -19.42 6.37 18.01
C ALA A 128 -20.53 5.99 17.01
N PHE A 129 -20.19 5.62 15.78
CA PHE A 129 -21.17 5.28 14.74
C PHE A 129 -21.60 3.82 14.83
N SER A 130 -22.90 3.57 14.64
CA SER A 130 -23.47 2.22 14.63
C SER A 130 -22.94 1.39 13.45
N ARG A 131 -22.68 0.11 13.74
CA ARG A 131 -22.24 -0.90 12.78
C ARG A 131 -23.45 -1.65 12.22
N TYR A 132 -23.44 -1.88 10.91
CA TYR A 132 -24.32 -2.83 10.24
C TYR A 132 -23.47 -4.00 9.73
N SER A 133 -23.69 -5.18 10.29
CA SER A 133 -23.02 -6.41 9.87
C SER A 133 -24.00 -7.25 9.05
N PHE A 134 -23.64 -7.55 7.81
CA PHE A 134 -24.34 -8.57 7.02
C PHE A 134 -23.57 -9.88 7.16
N VAL A 135 -24.18 -10.86 7.84
CA VAL A 135 -23.65 -12.23 7.92
C VAL A 135 -24.40 -13.07 6.90
N LEU A 136 -23.73 -13.49 5.83
CA LEU A 136 -24.30 -14.42 4.87
C LEU A 136 -24.01 -15.85 5.35
N MET A 137 -25.00 -16.49 5.99
CA MET A 137 -24.90 -17.89 6.37
C MET A 137 -25.30 -18.78 5.19
N LYS A 138 -24.33 -19.55 4.67
CA LYS A 138 -24.61 -20.70 3.80
C LYS A 138 -23.92 -21.93 4.39
N ASP A 139 -24.74 -22.86 4.87
CA ASP A 139 -24.40 -24.25 5.21
C ASP A 139 -23.27 -24.44 6.24
N SER A 140 -23.49 -23.95 7.47
CA SER A 140 -22.71 -24.25 8.68
C SER A 140 -21.21 -23.88 8.64
N LYS A 141 -20.78 -23.05 7.68
CA LYS A 141 -19.49 -22.36 7.70
C LYS A 141 -19.72 -20.87 7.45
N ASN A 142 -19.21 -20.02 8.33
CA ASN A 142 -19.21 -18.56 8.14
C ASN A 142 -18.27 -18.23 6.98
N LEU A 143 -18.79 -18.09 5.77
CA LEU A 143 -17.95 -17.89 4.57
C LEU A 143 -17.63 -16.42 4.27
N SER A 144 -18.31 -15.45 4.88
CA SER A 144 -17.90 -14.04 4.90
C SER A 144 -18.83 -13.22 5.80
N LYS A 145 -18.23 -12.41 6.68
CA LYS A 145 -18.93 -11.41 7.49
C LYS A 145 -18.50 -10.06 6.97
N VAL A 146 -19.38 -9.35 6.28
CA VAL A 146 -19.06 -8.02 5.76
C VAL A 146 -19.65 -6.99 6.71
N SER A 147 -18.77 -6.26 7.40
CA SER A 147 -19.14 -5.22 8.36
C SER A 147 -18.97 -3.84 7.73
N PHE A 148 -20.03 -3.04 7.72
CA PHE A 148 -19.96 -1.65 7.27
C PHE A 148 -20.43 -0.71 8.38
N ARG A 149 -19.73 0.43 8.54
CA ARG A 149 -20.21 1.55 9.37
C ARG A 149 -20.91 2.57 8.48
N ILE A 150 -21.81 3.38 9.05
CA ILE A 150 -22.55 4.42 8.30
C ILE A 150 -21.63 5.35 7.49
N PRO A 151 -20.49 5.86 8.02
CA PRO A 151 -19.61 6.72 7.23
C PRO A 151 -18.99 5.98 6.03
N SER A 152 -18.77 4.67 6.15
CA SER A 152 -18.35 3.79 5.05
C SER A 152 -19.52 3.28 4.22
N ILE A 153 -20.69 3.91 4.23
CA ILE A 153 -21.71 3.69 3.20
C ILE A 153 -21.95 5.01 2.48
N VAL A 154 -22.01 6.11 3.25
CA VAL A 154 -22.22 7.47 2.73
C VAL A 154 -21.09 7.93 1.81
N LEU A 155 -19.84 7.61 2.13
CA LEU A 155 -18.70 8.10 1.36
C LEU A 155 -18.56 7.35 -0.01
N PHE A 156 -19.25 6.21 -0.22
CA PHE A 156 -19.06 5.35 -1.39
C PHE A 156 -19.54 6.05 -2.66
N PRO A 157 -20.78 6.59 -2.71
CA PRO A 157 -21.20 7.40 -3.84
C PRO A 157 -20.34 8.65 -4.03
N VAL A 158 -19.83 9.25 -2.94
CA VAL A 158 -18.93 10.42 -3.02
C VAL A 158 -17.60 10.05 -3.69
N SER A 159 -17.04 8.89 -3.36
CA SER A 159 -15.80 8.38 -3.94
C SER A 159 -15.92 7.97 -5.41
N ALA A 160 -17.14 7.74 -5.90
CA ALA A 160 -17.39 7.43 -7.29
C ALA A 160 -17.41 8.65 -8.21
N VAL A 161 -17.64 9.85 -7.65
CA VAL A 161 -17.74 11.09 -8.43
C VAL A 161 -16.46 11.38 -9.21
N PRO A 162 -15.24 11.34 -8.62
CA PRO A 162 -14.03 11.65 -9.38
C PRO A 162 -13.75 10.69 -10.53
N SER A 163 -13.96 9.39 -10.29
CA SER A 163 -13.76 8.32 -11.28
C SER A 163 -14.77 8.41 -12.43
N ALA A 164 -16.05 8.64 -12.11
CA ALA A 164 -17.10 8.84 -13.10
C ALA A 164 -16.83 10.08 -13.95
N MET A 165 -16.53 11.22 -13.31
CA MET A 165 -16.23 12.45 -14.03
C MET A 165 -14.99 12.33 -14.91
N TYR A 166 -13.96 11.58 -14.50
CA TYR A 166 -12.79 11.30 -15.34
C TYR A 166 -13.17 10.52 -16.62
N PHE A 167 -14.04 9.53 -16.50
CA PHE A 167 -14.50 8.72 -17.64
C PHE A 167 -15.40 9.51 -18.60
N TRP A 168 -16.30 10.34 -18.07
CA TRP A 168 -17.18 11.19 -18.88
C TRP A 168 -16.50 12.41 -19.49
N SER A 169 -15.35 12.82 -18.96
CA SER A 169 -14.64 14.01 -19.44
C SER A 169 -13.92 13.71 -20.76
N THR A 170 -14.29 14.43 -21.81
CA THR A 170 -13.63 14.38 -23.13
C THR A 170 -12.15 14.76 -23.01
N GLU A 171 -11.28 14.09 -23.80
CA GLU A 171 -9.81 14.23 -23.74
C GLU A 171 -9.30 15.69 -23.76
N ALA A 172 -10.03 16.60 -24.42
CA ALA A 172 -9.65 18.00 -24.53
C ALA A 172 -9.78 18.82 -23.22
N LYS A 173 -10.51 18.32 -22.19
CA LYS A 173 -10.79 19.08 -20.96
C LYS A 173 -10.78 18.23 -19.69
N LYS A 174 -9.85 17.27 -19.56
CA LYS A 174 -9.68 16.55 -18.30
C LYS A 174 -9.17 17.50 -17.20
N PRO A 175 -9.93 17.74 -16.12
CA PRO A 175 -9.48 18.64 -15.08
C PRO A 175 -8.35 17.98 -14.28
N ALA A 176 -7.22 18.67 -14.17
CA ALA A 176 -6.01 18.19 -13.50
C ALA A 176 -6.30 17.65 -12.08
N LEU A 177 -7.16 18.34 -11.34
CA LEU A 177 -7.54 17.97 -9.98
C LEU A 177 -8.18 16.57 -9.87
N LEU A 178 -9.01 16.16 -10.85
CA LEU A 178 -9.58 14.81 -10.85
C LEU A 178 -8.50 13.75 -11.07
N THR A 179 -7.58 14.02 -12.00
CA THR A 179 -6.44 13.17 -12.27
C THR A 179 -5.53 13.05 -11.05
N ASP A 180 -5.27 14.15 -10.34
CA ASP A 180 -4.44 14.17 -9.15
C ASP A 180 -5.07 13.42 -7.98
N ILE A 181 -6.39 13.56 -7.77
CA ILE A 181 -7.10 12.78 -6.74
C ILE A 181 -6.96 11.29 -7.03
N LEU A 182 -7.22 10.86 -8.26
CA LEU A 182 -7.11 9.45 -8.65
C LEU A 182 -5.66 8.96 -8.51
N ALA A 183 -4.69 9.71 -9.01
CA ALA A 183 -3.27 9.37 -8.95
C ALA A 183 -2.77 9.27 -7.50
N MET A 184 -3.13 10.22 -6.63
CA MET A 184 -2.77 10.16 -5.21
C MET A 184 -3.46 9.01 -4.47
N SER A 185 -4.73 8.72 -4.77
CA SER A 185 -5.41 7.56 -4.21
C SER A 185 -4.74 6.25 -4.65
N PHE A 186 -4.39 6.11 -5.92
CA PHE A 186 -3.64 4.94 -6.42
C PHE A 186 -2.25 4.85 -5.78
N ALA A 187 -1.54 5.97 -5.63
CA ALA A 187 -0.23 6.01 -4.98
C ALA A 187 -0.32 5.53 -3.52
N HIS A 188 -1.29 6.06 -2.77
CA HIS A 188 -1.50 5.71 -1.37
C HIS A 188 -1.82 4.21 -1.22
N ASN A 189 -2.71 3.68 -2.05
CA ASN A 189 -3.08 2.27 -2.00
C ASN A 189 -1.93 1.37 -2.45
N ALA A 190 -1.20 1.73 -3.50
CA ALA A 190 -0.01 0.99 -3.93
C ALA A 190 1.06 0.95 -2.83
N LEU A 191 1.32 2.06 -2.13
CA LEU A 191 2.26 2.10 -1.00
C LEU A 191 1.78 1.31 0.23
N SER A 192 0.46 1.19 0.42
CA SER A 192 -0.12 0.36 1.48
C SER A 192 0.01 -1.14 1.17
N LEU A 193 -0.07 -1.53 -0.10
CA LEU A 193 -0.08 -2.92 -0.56
C LEU A 193 1.33 -3.45 -0.84
N LEU A 194 2.17 -2.67 -1.52
CA LEU A 194 3.52 -3.09 -1.94
C LEU A 194 4.49 -2.98 -0.77
N ARG A 195 4.55 -4.04 0.03
CA ARG A 195 5.44 -4.13 1.19
C ARG A 195 6.67 -4.96 0.87
N LEU A 196 7.82 -4.30 0.85
CA LEU A 196 9.12 -4.99 0.75
C LEU A 196 9.36 -5.80 2.04
N ASP A 197 9.89 -7.01 1.91
CA ASP A 197 10.22 -7.90 3.03
C ASP A 197 11.50 -7.49 3.78
N GLY A 198 12.46 -6.86 3.11
CA GLY A 198 13.73 -6.46 3.72
C GLY A 198 14.53 -5.46 2.88
N PHE A 199 15.65 -4.99 3.45
CA PHE A 199 16.53 -4.01 2.81
C PHE A 199 17.12 -4.51 1.50
N TRP A 200 17.51 -5.79 1.46
CA TRP A 200 18.11 -6.42 0.28
C TRP A 200 17.14 -6.42 -0.92
N THR A 201 15.89 -6.80 -0.68
CA THR A 201 14.84 -6.79 -1.72
C THR A 201 14.58 -5.38 -2.24
N GLY A 202 14.59 -4.38 -1.37
CA GLY A 202 14.55 -2.97 -1.79
C GLY A 202 15.72 -2.59 -2.70
N CYS A 203 16.94 -3.02 -2.38
CA CYS A 203 18.12 -2.75 -3.21
C CYS A 203 18.01 -3.41 -4.59
N ILE A 204 17.56 -4.66 -4.64
CA ILE A 204 17.34 -5.39 -5.90
C ILE A 204 16.28 -4.68 -6.75
N LEU A 205 15.13 -4.36 -6.16
CA LEU A 205 14.02 -3.74 -6.86
C LEU A 205 14.46 -2.41 -7.49
N LEU A 206 14.99 -1.49 -6.68
CA LEU A 206 15.35 -0.15 -7.13
C LEU A 206 16.51 -0.17 -8.14
N SER A 207 17.49 -1.06 -7.95
CA SER A 207 18.60 -1.20 -8.92
C SER A 207 18.14 -1.83 -10.24
N GLY A 208 17.27 -2.83 -10.18
CA GLY A 208 16.71 -3.47 -11.37
C GLY A 208 15.83 -2.51 -12.18
N LEU A 209 14.96 -1.75 -11.51
CA LEU A 209 14.14 -0.72 -12.13
C LEU A 209 14.96 0.45 -12.68
N PHE A 210 16.09 0.79 -12.06
CA PHE A 210 17.01 1.79 -12.61
C PHE A 210 17.61 1.37 -13.94
N ILE A 211 18.09 0.12 -14.05
CA ILE A 211 18.63 -0.42 -15.31
C ILE A 211 17.53 -0.52 -16.37
N TYR A 212 16.34 -0.98 -15.96
CA TYR A 212 15.14 -1.02 -16.81
C TYR A 212 14.81 0.35 -17.40
N ASP A 213 14.76 1.38 -16.57
CA ASP A 213 14.40 2.73 -17.00
C ASP A 213 15.42 3.28 -18.01
N ILE A 214 16.72 3.11 -17.76
CA ILE A 214 17.77 3.47 -18.72
C ILE A 214 17.55 2.79 -20.08
N TRP A 215 17.31 1.48 -20.05
CA TRP A 215 17.15 0.70 -21.28
C TRP A 215 15.91 1.12 -22.07
N TRP A 216 14.76 1.31 -21.40
CA TRP A 216 13.51 1.67 -22.08
C TRP A 216 13.42 3.13 -22.48
N VAL A 217 14.02 4.06 -21.72
CA VAL A 217 14.06 5.49 -22.04
C VAL A 217 15.00 5.78 -23.21
N PHE A 218 16.21 5.21 -23.22
CA PHE A 218 17.23 5.55 -24.23
C PHE A 218 17.38 4.49 -25.33
N GLY A 219 17.08 3.23 -25.04
CA GLY A 219 17.33 2.12 -25.96
C GLY A 219 16.23 1.92 -27.01
N THR A 220 14.99 2.34 -26.76
CA THR A 220 13.85 2.06 -27.65
C THR A 220 12.83 3.20 -27.73
N GLU A 221 12.09 3.31 -28.84
CA GLU A 221 10.97 4.27 -28.97
C GLU A 221 9.67 3.79 -28.30
N VAL A 222 9.67 2.56 -27.77
CA VAL A 222 8.46 1.88 -27.30
C VAL A 222 7.86 2.63 -26.10
N MET A 223 8.70 3.04 -25.15
CA MET A 223 8.26 3.78 -23.96
C MET A 223 7.57 5.11 -24.33
N VAL A 224 8.14 5.85 -25.29
CA VAL A 224 7.56 7.12 -25.75
C VAL A 224 6.22 6.90 -26.46
N LYS A 225 6.12 5.89 -27.34
CA LYS A 225 4.87 5.57 -28.05
C LYS A 225 3.76 5.12 -27.10
N VAL A 226 4.10 4.32 -26.09
CA VAL A 226 3.14 3.91 -25.06
C VAL A 226 2.74 5.09 -24.17
N ALA A 227 3.70 5.92 -23.74
CA ALA A 227 3.42 7.09 -22.89
C ALA A 227 2.53 8.15 -23.57
N VAL A 228 2.65 8.31 -24.89
CA VAL A 228 1.81 9.23 -25.67
C VAL A 228 0.48 8.58 -26.06
N GLY A 229 0.46 7.27 -26.30
CA GLY A 229 -0.75 6.56 -26.74
C GLY A 229 -1.76 6.25 -25.64
N LEU A 230 -1.32 6.17 -24.38
CA LEU A 230 -2.18 5.83 -23.23
C LEU A 230 -2.64 7.08 -22.46
N ASP A 231 -3.95 7.29 -22.40
CA ASP A 231 -4.56 8.38 -21.63
C ASP A 231 -5.20 7.89 -20.32
N ALA A 232 -4.36 7.75 -19.31
CA ALA A 232 -4.72 7.20 -18.00
C ALA A 232 -4.30 8.12 -16.83
N PRO A 233 -4.98 8.04 -15.67
CA PRO A 233 -4.67 8.82 -14.49
C PRO A 233 -3.46 8.27 -13.73
N MET A 234 -2.36 8.05 -14.45
CA MET A 234 -1.10 7.48 -13.93
C MET A 234 -0.02 8.56 -13.69
N LYS A 235 -0.41 9.84 -13.68
CA LYS A 235 0.48 10.98 -13.51
C LYS A 235 -0.18 12.08 -12.69
N ILE A 236 0.61 12.76 -11.86
CA ILE A 236 0.20 13.98 -11.16
C ILE A 236 0.52 15.17 -12.06
N LEU A 237 -0.38 16.14 -12.11
CA LEU A 237 -0.33 17.31 -12.97
C LEU A 237 -0.27 18.58 -12.12
N TRP A 238 0.60 19.52 -12.46
CA TRP A 238 0.60 20.85 -11.85
C TRP A 238 0.75 21.96 -12.89
N PRO A 239 -0.04 23.04 -12.82
CA PRO A 239 0.01 24.11 -13.83
C PRO A 239 1.36 24.82 -13.84
N LYS A 240 1.96 25.02 -15.03
CA LYS A 240 3.25 25.72 -15.19
C LYS A 240 3.15 27.25 -15.08
N SER A 241 1.94 27.78 -15.05
CA SER A 241 1.67 29.22 -14.91
C SER A 241 0.94 29.49 -13.61
N PRO A 242 1.33 30.53 -12.84
CA PRO A 242 0.62 30.95 -11.64
C PRO A 242 -0.77 31.50 -11.95
N TYR A 243 -0.96 32.04 -13.17
CA TYR A 243 -2.27 32.34 -13.72
C TYR A 243 -2.85 31.05 -14.29
N LEU A 244 -4.08 30.70 -13.91
CA LEU A 244 -4.87 29.57 -14.40
C LEU A 244 -5.26 29.77 -15.88
N SER A 245 -4.28 30.06 -16.74
CA SER A 245 -4.42 30.26 -18.16
C SER A 245 -4.00 28.96 -18.84
N SER A 246 -4.93 28.35 -19.56
CA SER A 246 -4.82 27.00 -20.13
C SER A 246 -3.70 26.81 -21.16
N ASP A 247 -3.00 27.87 -21.59
CA ASP A 247 -2.01 27.82 -22.67
C ASP A 247 -0.59 27.40 -22.24
N ALA A 248 -0.25 27.44 -20.95
CA ALA A 248 1.12 27.16 -20.49
C ALA A 248 1.44 25.67 -20.29
N GLY A 249 0.43 24.80 -20.37
CA GLY A 249 0.53 23.36 -20.12
C GLY A 249 0.83 22.99 -18.67
N PHE A 250 0.90 21.68 -18.40
CA PHE A 250 1.13 21.11 -17.07
C PHE A 250 2.53 20.52 -16.95
N ALA A 251 3.15 20.67 -15.79
CA ALA A 251 4.25 19.82 -15.36
C ALA A 251 3.65 18.48 -14.91
N MET A 252 4.34 17.37 -15.19
CA MET A 252 3.82 16.03 -14.95
C MET A 252 4.85 15.23 -14.18
N LEU A 253 4.39 14.40 -13.24
CA LEU A 253 5.20 13.42 -12.52
C LEU A 253 4.53 12.05 -12.59
N GLY A 254 5.26 11.01 -12.96
CA GLY A 254 4.74 9.66 -13.07
C GLY A 254 4.46 9.04 -11.71
N LEU A 255 3.42 8.20 -11.62
CA LEU A 255 3.11 7.45 -10.40
C LEU A 255 4.26 6.51 -9.99
N GLY A 256 4.99 5.95 -10.97
CA GLY A 256 6.15 5.09 -10.73
C GLY A 256 7.26 5.79 -9.93
N ASP A 257 7.50 7.07 -10.19
CA ASP A 257 8.50 7.90 -9.49
C ASP A 257 8.09 8.26 -8.05
N ILE A 258 6.85 7.96 -7.67
CA ILE A 258 6.33 8.17 -6.31
C ILE A 258 6.27 6.83 -5.59
N VAL A 259 5.64 5.83 -6.22
CA VAL A 259 5.38 4.52 -5.61
C VAL A 259 6.67 3.73 -5.44
N ILE A 260 7.52 3.61 -6.46
CA ILE A 260 8.70 2.75 -6.39
C ILE A 260 9.73 3.24 -5.36
N PRO A 261 10.15 4.52 -5.35
CA PRO A 261 10.98 5.02 -4.26
C PRO A 261 10.24 5.03 -2.92
N GLY A 262 8.93 5.29 -2.94
CA GLY A 262 8.10 5.36 -1.75
C GLY A 262 7.96 4.04 -1.00
N THR A 263 7.96 2.88 -1.67
CA THR A 263 7.96 1.56 -0.99
C THR A 263 9.24 1.33 -0.20
N PHE A 264 10.38 1.81 -0.72
CA PHE A 264 11.66 1.80 -0.01
C PHE A 264 11.68 2.77 1.16
N VAL A 265 11.11 3.96 1.01
CA VAL A 265 10.94 4.92 2.13
C VAL A 265 10.03 4.33 3.21
N ALA A 266 8.95 3.64 2.84
CA ALA A 266 8.06 2.94 3.76
C ALA A 266 8.77 1.76 4.47
N LEU A 267 9.69 1.07 3.80
CA LEU A 267 10.56 0.07 4.42
C LEU A 267 11.46 0.71 5.49
N ALA A 268 12.07 1.87 5.20
CA ALA A 268 12.93 2.59 6.14
C ALA A 268 12.16 2.98 7.43
N LEU A 269 10.90 3.36 7.29
CA LEU A 269 10.02 3.58 8.45
C LEU A 269 9.76 2.31 9.26
N ARG A 270 9.44 1.20 8.59
CA ARG A 270 9.18 -0.08 9.27
C ARG A 270 10.42 -0.56 10.01
N TYR A 271 11.60 -0.33 9.43
CA TYR A 271 12.88 -0.56 10.08
C TYR A 271 13.08 0.32 11.33
N ASP A 272 12.79 1.63 11.23
CA ASP A 272 12.83 2.55 12.38
C ASP A 272 11.90 2.09 13.52
N LEU A 273 10.67 1.66 13.19
CA LEU A 273 9.71 1.15 14.16
C LEU A 273 10.22 -0.14 14.81
N SER A 274 10.71 -1.09 14.01
CA SER A 274 11.33 -2.33 14.48
C SER A 274 12.48 -2.04 15.45
N ARG A 275 13.30 -1.03 15.17
CA ARG A 275 14.46 -0.67 15.99
C ARG A 275 14.07 0.05 17.28
N SER A 276 12.95 0.76 17.27
CA SER A 276 12.44 1.46 18.46
C SER A 276 12.06 0.52 19.61
N GLY A 277 11.93 -0.79 19.34
CA GLY A 277 11.46 -1.79 20.31
C GLY A 277 9.96 -1.68 20.63
N HIS A 278 9.28 -0.65 20.13
CA HIS A 278 7.85 -0.46 20.26
C HIS A 278 7.15 -1.13 19.08
N ARG A 279 6.24 -2.07 19.36
CA ARG A 279 5.34 -2.60 18.33
C ARG A 279 4.15 -1.68 18.05
N ASP A 280 3.96 -0.65 18.87
CA ASP A 280 2.88 0.34 18.71
C ASP A 280 3.41 1.63 18.08
N TYR A 281 3.06 1.85 16.82
CA TYR A 281 3.43 3.04 16.06
C TYR A 281 2.74 4.32 16.55
N ARG A 282 1.71 4.22 17.42
CA ARG A 282 1.03 5.39 18.01
C ARG A 282 1.92 6.10 19.03
N ARG A 283 2.91 5.42 19.58
CA ARG A 283 3.89 6.02 20.47
C ARG A 283 4.95 6.77 19.66
N PRO A 284 5.42 7.93 20.14
CA PRO A 284 6.49 8.64 19.46
C PRO A 284 7.78 7.81 19.50
N PHE A 285 8.37 7.57 18.33
CA PHE A 285 9.67 6.91 18.17
C PHE A 285 10.58 7.72 17.24
N SER A 286 11.89 7.55 17.39
CA SER A 286 12.90 8.19 16.53
C SER A 286 12.87 7.58 15.13
N LYS A 287 12.93 8.43 14.10
CA LYS A 287 12.77 8.03 12.69
C LYS A 287 13.94 8.47 11.79
N PRO A 288 15.18 8.13 12.14
CA PRO A 288 16.37 8.56 11.41
C PRO A 288 16.41 8.04 9.98
N TYR A 289 16.13 6.75 9.75
CA TYR A 289 16.22 6.15 8.42
C TYR A 289 15.11 6.70 7.51
N PHE A 290 13.89 6.82 8.02
CA PHE A 290 12.76 7.40 7.28
C PHE A 290 13.02 8.87 6.92
N THR A 291 13.49 9.69 7.87
CA THR A 291 13.72 11.12 7.61
C THR A 291 14.79 11.33 6.56
N VAL A 292 15.92 10.60 6.65
CA VAL A 292 17.00 10.69 5.67
C VAL A 292 16.55 10.17 4.30
N ALA A 293 15.76 9.09 4.25
CA ALA A 293 15.22 8.57 2.99
C ALA A 293 14.23 9.54 2.31
N VAL A 294 13.35 10.21 3.07
CA VAL A 294 12.46 11.25 2.54
C VAL A 294 13.26 12.44 2.00
N VAL A 295 14.28 12.90 2.74
CA VAL A 295 15.15 13.99 2.28
C VAL A 295 15.90 13.59 1.02
N ALA A 296 16.43 12.37 0.96
CA ALA A 296 17.12 11.85 -0.23
C ALA A 296 16.19 11.75 -1.45
N TYR A 297 14.94 11.34 -1.24
CA TYR A 297 13.91 11.34 -2.28
C TYR A 297 13.67 12.76 -2.82
N VAL A 298 13.43 13.74 -1.94
CA VAL A 298 13.18 15.14 -2.34
C VAL A 298 14.38 15.74 -3.06
N VAL A 299 15.61 15.53 -2.55
CA VAL A 299 16.84 16.00 -3.19
C VAL A 299 17.05 15.31 -4.54
N GLY A 300 16.80 14.00 -4.62
CA GLY A 300 16.93 13.24 -5.84
C GLY A 300 15.98 13.72 -6.93
N LEU A 301 14.70 13.87 -6.59
CA LEU A 301 13.67 14.35 -7.51
C LEU A 301 13.87 15.84 -7.89
N SER A 302 14.35 16.67 -6.97
CA SER A 302 14.73 18.05 -7.28
C SER A 302 15.91 18.10 -8.26
N THR A 303 16.87 17.19 -8.09
CA THR A 303 18.03 17.08 -8.99
C THR A 303 17.59 16.67 -10.39
N THR A 304 16.71 15.67 -10.53
CA THR A 304 16.20 15.26 -11.86
C THR A 304 15.41 16.38 -12.53
N MET A 305 14.55 17.09 -11.79
CA MET A 305 13.85 18.27 -12.30
C MET A 305 14.82 19.39 -12.74
N GLY A 306 15.88 19.63 -11.96
CA GLY A 306 16.93 20.59 -12.30
C GLY A 306 17.70 20.21 -13.57
N VAL A 307 18.15 18.95 -13.67
CA VAL A 307 18.86 18.45 -14.86
C VAL A 307 17.96 18.51 -16.09
N MET A 308 16.69 18.11 -15.99
CA MET A 308 15.72 18.23 -17.09
C MET A 308 15.55 19.68 -17.54
N HIS A 309 15.58 20.63 -16.61
CA HIS A 309 15.46 22.06 -16.94
C HIS A 309 16.64 22.58 -17.76
N PHE A 310 17.88 22.20 -17.39
CA PHE A 310 19.09 22.66 -18.09
C PHE A 310 19.37 21.89 -19.39
N PHE A 311 19.24 20.57 -19.35
CA PHE A 311 19.65 19.69 -20.45
C PHE A 311 18.53 19.35 -21.44
N LYS A 312 17.27 19.67 -21.10
CA LYS A 312 16.06 19.40 -21.92
C LYS A 312 15.92 17.94 -22.38
N ALA A 313 16.58 17.02 -21.69
CA ALA A 313 16.52 15.58 -21.93
C ALA A 313 15.83 14.91 -20.74
N ALA A 314 15.00 13.89 -21.02
CA ALA A 314 14.47 13.02 -19.97
C ALA A 314 15.65 12.26 -19.34
N GLN A 315 15.69 12.20 -18.01
CA GLN A 315 16.73 11.46 -17.28
C GLN A 315 16.16 10.14 -16.74
N PRO A 316 16.99 9.09 -16.64
CA PRO A 316 16.60 7.88 -15.96
C PRO A 316 16.49 8.19 -14.46
N ALA A 317 15.39 7.75 -13.84
CA ALA A 317 14.99 8.12 -12.50
C ALA A 317 16.11 7.87 -11.47
N LEU A 318 16.33 8.82 -10.55
CA LEU A 318 17.37 8.75 -9.52
C LEU A 318 16.96 7.85 -8.33
N LEU A 319 16.53 6.62 -8.63
CA LEU A 319 16.26 5.54 -7.69
C LEU A 319 17.45 5.20 -6.74
N PRO A 320 18.74 5.27 -7.15
CA PRO A 320 19.84 4.87 -6.25
C PRO A 320 20.08 5.83 -5.06
N ALA A 321 19.55 7.06 -5.10
CA ALA A 321 19.74 8.02 -4.00
C ALA A 321 19.10 7.53 -2.69
N CYS A 322 17.94 6.89 -2.76
CA CYS A 322 17.27 6.33 -1.58
C CYS A 322 18.11 5.22 -0.94
N ILE A 323 18.65 4.30 -1.75
CA ILE A 323 19.55 3.22 -1.28
C ILE A 323 20.78 3.81 -0.61
N PHE A 324 21.45 4.76 -1.29
CA PHE A 324 22.66 5.40 -0.79
C PHE A 324 22.41 6.08 0.56
N SER A 325 21.30 6.80 0.68
CA SER A 325 20.93 7.50 1.92
C SER A 325 20.77 6.54 3.12
N PHE A 326 20.20 5.36 2.88
CA PHE A 326 20.02 4.33 3.90
C PHE A 326 21.36 3.70 4.30
N ILE A 327 22.22 3.36 3.32
CA ILE A 327 23.55 2.80 3.55
C ILE A 327 24.42 3.79 4.34
N VAL A 328 24.40 5.08 3.98
CA VAL A 328 25.15 6.13 4.70
C VAL A 328 24.67 6.23 6.15
N THR A 329 23.35 6.25 6.35
CA THR A 329 22.77 6.32 7.71
C THR A 329 23.15 5.08 8.54
N ALA A 330 23.08 3.89 7.95
CA ALA A 330 23.47 2.64 8.60
C ALA A 330 24.98 2.59 8.92
N SER A 331 25.81 3.15 8.03
CA SER A 331 27.27 3.24 8.21
C SER A 331 27.62 4.17 9.36
N ILE A 332 27.02 5.36 9.42
CA ILE A 332 27.23 6.35 10.50
C ILE A 332 26.81 5.77 11.86
N ARG A 333 25.77 4.94 11.88
CA ARG A 333 25.26 4.30 13.10
C ARG A 333 25.97 3.00 13.48
N GLY A 334 26.78 2.44 12.58
CA GLY A 334 27.43 1.14 12.78
C GLY A 334 26.45 -0.05 12.76
N GLU A 335 25.26 0.12 12.19
CA GLU A 335 24.17 -0.88 12.21
C GLU A 335 24.00 -1.63 10.87
N LEU A 336 24.94 -1.48 9.92
CA LEU A 336 24.86 -2.08 8.58
C LEU A 336 24.49 -3.56 8.61
N LYS A 337 25.21 -4.39 9.37
CA LYS A 337 24.96 -5.83 9.41
C LYS A 337 23.53 -6.14 9.86
N GLN A 338 23.04 -5.43 10.87
CA GLN A 338 21.67 -5.60 11.40
C GLN A 338 20.63 -5.14 10.38
N ALA A 339 20.91 -4.11 9.59
CA ALA A 339 20.00 -3.63 8.56
C ALA A 339 19.92 -4.57 7.34
N PHE A 340 21.02 -5.22 6.98
CA PHE A 340 21.06 -6.22 5.91
C PHE A 340 20.40 -7.54 6.31
N GLU A 341 20.54 -7.96 7.57
CA GLU A 341 19.92 -9.20 8.10
C GLU A 341 18.45 -9.00 8.50
N TRP A 342 17.96 -7.76 8.49
CA TRP A 342 16.60 -7.48 8.91
C TRP A 342 15.57 -7.84 7.84
N THR A 343 14.61 -8.66 8.27
CA THR A 343 13.41 -9.00 7.52
C THR A 343 12.19 -8.66 8.37
N ASP A 344 11.22 -7.96 7.77
CA ASP A 344 9.93 -7.65 8.39
C ASP A 344 9.25 -8.97 8.82
N SER A 345 9.09 -9.22 10.11
CA SER A 345 8.85 -10.58 10.67
C SER A 345 7.38 -11.03 10.76
N SER A 346 6.50 -10.73 9.79
CA SER A 346 5.24 -11.50 9.64
C SER A 346 5.41 -12.78 8.84
N SER A 347 6.55 -12.95 8.15
CA SER A 347 6.84 -14.14 7.35
C SER A 347 7.01 -15.43 8.17
N SER A 348 7.24 -15.36 9.49
CA SER A 348 7.48 -16.54 10.31
C SER A 348 6.21 -17.21 10.86
N LEU A 349 5.05 -16.55 10.84
CA LEU A 349 3.81 -17.13 11.35
C LEU A 349 3.14 -18.12 10.37
N THR A 350 3.56 -18.13 9.10
CA THR A 350 2.99 -19.01 8.07
C THR A 350 3.73 -20.35 7.98
N ILE A 351 5.02 -20.41 8.32
CA ILE A 351 5.83 -21.64 8.16
C ILE A 351 5.72 -22.58 9.38
N THR A 352 5.55 -22.06 10.60
CA THR A 352 5.51 -22.94 11.79
C THR A 352 4.18 -23.68 12.00
N LYS A 353 3.11 -23.37 11.25
CA LYS A 353 1.84 -24.11 11.35
C LYS A 353 1.74 -25.32 10.42
N SER A 354 2.58 -25.40 9.38
CA SER A 354 2.58 -26.53 8.44
C SER A 354 3.48 -27.69 8.87
N ASP A 355 4.49 -27.46 9.71
CA ASP A 355 5.53 -28.47 9.97
C ASP A 355 5.38 -29.20 11.31
N GLU A 356 4.54 -28.72 12.25
CA GLU A 356 4.30 -29.40 13.55
C GLU A 356 3.11 -30.38 13.54
N ALA A 357 2.36 -30.48 12.43
CA ALA A 357 1.18 -31.36 12.34
C ALA A 357 1.47 -32.75 11.76
N ASP A 358 2.68 -33.04 11.28
CA ASP A 358 2.98 -34.27 10.50
C ASP A 358 4.03 -35.21 11.12
N SER A 359 4.25 -35.13 12.45
CA SER A 359 5.30 -35.94 13.11
C SER A 359 4.86 -36.69 14.38
N LYS A 360 3.59 -37.09 14.45
CA LYS A 360 3.15 -38.07 15.47
C LYS A 360 2.11 -39.05 14.91
N ASP A 361 2.55 -39.94 14.03
CA ASP A 361 1.89 -41.24 13.82
C ASP A 361 2.86 -42.25 13.19
N HIS A 362 3.51 -43.05 14.05
CA HIS A 362 3.74 -44.49 13.86
C HIS A 362 4.72 -45.05 14.90
N GLU A 363 4.21 -45.85 15.86
CA GLU A 363 4.74 -47.19 16.11
C GLU A 363 3.78 -48.01 17.00
N GLN A 364 3.25 -49.09 16.44
CA GLN A 364 2.61 -50.22 17.12
C GLN A 364 3.61 -51.41 17.06
N PRO A 365 3.58 -52.37 18.00
CA PRO A 365 2.78 -53.58 17.74
C PRO A 365 2.12 -54.26 18.96
N ARG A 366 1.15 -55.13 18.61
CA ARG A 366 0.30 -56.04 19.41
C ARG A 366 1.03 -57.00 20.37
N SER A 367 0.38 -57.39 21.47
CA SER A 367 -0.02 -58.78 21.74
C SER A 367 -1.13 -58.89 22.81
N GLU A 368 -1.85 -60.01 22.75
CA GLU A 368 -3.13 -60.39 23.36
C GLU A 368 -3.10 -60.69 24.88
N GLY A 369 -4.29 -60.69 25.53
CA GLY A 369 -4.57 -61.65 26.62
C GLY A 369 -5.42 -61.19 27.82
N HIS A 370 -6.66 -61.68 27.86
CA HIS A 370 -7.38 -62.17 29.05
C HIS A 370 -8.32 -61.25 29.87
N ALA A 371 -9.30 -61.90 30.49
CA ALA A 371 -10.69 -61.51 30.67
C ALA A 371 -11.10 -61.20 32.13
N ASP A 372 -12.39 -60.85 32.25
CA ASP A 372 -13.31 -60.92 33.41
C ASP A 372 -13.44 -59.74 34.39
N GLY A 373 -14.71 -59.36 34.65
CA GLY A 373 -15.09 -58.75 35.94
C GLY A 373 -16.16 -57.64 35.98
N VAL A 374 -17.39 -57.91 35.55
CA VAL A 374 -18.64 -57.74 36.34
C VAL A 374 -19.00 -56.36 37.00
N VAL A 375 -20.02 -55.71 36.41
CA VAL A 375 -21.31 -55.23 37.01
C VAL A 375 -21.45 -53.94 37.86
N LYS A 376 -22.29 -53.03 37.30
CA LYS A 376 -23.35 -52.12 37.84
C LYS A 376 -23.07 -51.17 39.03
N ALA A 377 -23.51 -49.91 38.85
CA ALA A 377 -24.79 -49.37 39.39
C ALA A 377 -24.89 -47.85 39.08
N THR A 378 -25.75 -47.43 38.15
CA THR A 378 -27.05 -46.73 38.37
C THR A 378 -27.02 -45.38 39.09
N ALA A 379 -27.44 -44.37 38.34
CA ALA A 379 -27.97 -43.08 38.78
C ALA A 379 -29.20 -43.22 39.68
N VAL A 380 -29.47 -42.22 40.52
CA VAL A 380 -30.77 -41.49 40.62
C VAL A 380 -30.54 -40.20 41.44
N GLU A 381 -31.29 -39.20 41.01
CA GLU A 381 -31.39 -37.76 41.31
C GLU A 381 -32.18 -37.43 42.60
N SER A 382 -32.40 -36.12 42.83
CA SER A 382 -33.27 -35.45 43.83
C SER A 382 -32.59 -35.08 45.16
N ASP A 383 -32.92 -33.99 45.86
CA ASP A 383 -33.82 -32.86 45.62
C ASP A 383 -33.44 -31.71 46.58
N LYS A 384 -34.15 -30.59 46.40
CA LYS A 384 -34.14 -29.31 47.10
C LYS A 384 -34.35 -29.32 48.63
N ASP A 385 -33.95 -28.15 49.16
CA ASP A 385 -34.68 -27.25 50.09
C ASP A 385 -34.35 -27.22 51.60
N SER A 386 -33.70 -26.11 51.96
CA SER A 386 -34.19 -25.07 52.88
C SER A 386 -33.95 -25.14 54.41
N SER A 387 -33.51 -23.97 54.90
CA SER A 387 -33.79 -23.34 56.21
C SER A 387 -32.96 -23.81 57.43
N VAL A 388 -32.58 -23.00 58.44
CA VAL A 388 -32.74 -21.57 58.78
C VAL A 388 -31.89 -21.27 60.05
N SER A 389 -31.63 -19.97 60.28
CA SER A 389 -31.35 -19.26 61.56
C SER A 389 -29.88 -19.13 62.04
N ARG A 390 -29.29 -17.92 62.17
CA ARG A 390 -29.54 -16.75 63.09
C ARG A 390 -28.60 -16.86 64.31
N LYS A 391 -27.83 -15.88 64.82
CA LYS A 391 -27.92 -14.42 65.07
C LYS A 391 -26.49 -13.98 65.52
N GLU A 392 -26.00 -12.75 65.39
CA GLU A 392 -26.12 -11.55 66.28
C GLU A 392 -24.82 -10.73 65.99
N LYS A 393 -24.74 -9.41 65.97
CA LYS A 393 -25.62 -8.32 66.40
C LYS A 393 -25.25 -7.05 65.63
#